data_AF-A0A1J5SM85-F1
#
_entry.id   AF-A0A1J5SM85-F1
#
_cell.length_a   1.000
_cell.length_b   1.000
_cell.length_c   1.000
_cell.angle_alpha   90.00
_cell.angle_beta   90.00
_cell.angle_gamma   90.00
#
_symmetry.space_group_name_H-M   'P 1'
#
loop_
_entity.id
_entity.type
_entity.pdbx_description
1 polymer ?
#
loop_
_entity_poly.entity_id
_entity_poly.type
_entity_poly.pdbx_seq_one_letter_code
_entity_poly.pdbx_strand_id
1 'polypeptide(L)'
;MNWWLMIIPFAAALIGWLINSSLIKLLFHPVRPIKILGFTFQGIIPKKQKSFAKQLGKYVSEELFSFSAIEEKLSHPENIEKILPFVEAEVDTFLRKKLIEQMPMIGMFIGDKTILQFKNIFMQELAILFPKLISEYAQNLKADLNFEEIISQKLSSIDFIEFEKKMLKQFRREIILFKAAGAFTGIIIGFLQLFILLLLR
;
A
#
# COMPACT_ATOMS: atom_id res chain seq x y z
N MET A 1 41.58 32.76 -35.97
CA MET A 1 41.23 32.06 -34.71
C MET A 1 39.75 31.73 -34.77
N ASN A 2 39.39 30.46 -34.96
CA ASN A 2 38.03 30.06 -35.30
C ASN A 2 37.17 29.96 -34.03
N TRP A 3 36.77 31.12 -33.50
CA TRP A 3 35.91 31.23 -32.31
C TRP A 3 34.63 30.40 -32.43
N TRP A 4 34.14 30.18 -33.65
CA TRP A 4 32.99 29.33 -33.96
C TRP A 4 33.14 27.88 -33.44
N LEU A 5 34.35 27.33 -33.36
CA LEU A 5 34.55 25.95 -32.90
C LEU A 5 34.20 25.76 -31.41
N MET A 6 34.26 26.83 -30.60
CA MET A 6 33.84 26.78 -29.20
C MET A 6 32.33 26.62 -29.02
N ILE A 7 31.50 26.75 -30.06
CA ILE A 7 30.06 26.52 -29.97
C ILE A 7 29.70 25.03 -29.87
N ILE A 8 30.60 24.15 -30.34
CA ILE A 8 30.36 22.70 -30.47
C ILE A 8 30.14 22.04 -29.09
N PRO A 9 30.98 22.26 -28.06
CA PRO A 9 30.75 21.70 -26.72
C PRO A 9 29.45 22.17 -26.07
N PHE A 10 29.08 23.43 -26.25
CA PHE A 10 27.83 23.98 -25.69
C PHE A 10 26.60 23.43 -26.40
N ALA A 11 26.64 23.31 -27.74
CA ALA A 11 25.57 22.70 -28.50
C ALA A 11 25.39 21.21 -28.12
N ALA A 12 26.49 20.47 -28.00
CA ALA A 12 26.46 19.08 -27.58
C ALA A 12 25.91 18.91 -26.15
N ALA A 13 26.27 19.80 -25.23
CA ALA A 13 25.70 19.85 -23.88
C ALA A 13 24.17 20.06 -23.90
N LEU A 14 23.70 21.02 -24.69
CA LEU A 14 22.28 21.33 -24.80
C LEU A 14 21.49 20.14 -25.39
N ILE A 15 22.04 19.50 -26.43
CA ILE A 15 21.45 18.31 -27.04
C ILE A 15 21.39 17.16 -26.02
N GLY A 16 22.47 16.90 -25.29
CA GLY A 16 22.51 15.87 -24.24
C GLY A 16 21.48 16.11 -23.14
N TRP A 17 21.32 17.35 -22.69
CA TRP A 17 20.28 17.73 -21.74
C TRP A 17 18.87 17.52 -22.28
N LEU A 18 18.62 17.92 -23.54
CA LEU A 18 17.32 17.77 -24.21
C LEU A 18 16.93 16.30 -24.41
N ILE A 19 17.88 15.46 -24.82
CA ILE A 19 17.67 14.02 -25.01
C ILE A 19 17.29 13.38 -23.68
N ASN A 20 18.07 13.59 -22.61
CA ASN A 20 17.77 13.01 -21.31
C ASN A 20 16.45 13.51 -20.74
N SER A 21 16.12 14.79 -20.93
CA SER A 21 14.82 15.35 -20.53
C SER A 21 13.66 14.68 -21.28
N SER A 22 13.83 14.43 -22.58
CA SER A 22 12.85 13.76 -23.43
C SER A 22 12.68 12.28 -23.07
N LEU A 23 13.79 11.59 -22.75
CA LEU A 23 13.79 10.19 -22.35
C LEU A 23 12.96 9.97 -21.09
N ILE A 24 13.11 10.85 -20.09
CA ILE A 24 12.29 10.82 -18.87
C ILE A 24 10.82 10.99 -19.22
N LYS A 25 10.48 11.95 -20.10
CA LYS A 25 9.08 12.15 -20.53
C LYS A 25 8.51 10.92 -21.24
N LEU A 26 9.32 10.23 -22.05
CA LEU A 26 8.94 9.01 -22.78
C LEU A 26 8.70 7.80 -21.86
N LEU A 27 9.32 7.75 -20.67
CA LEU A 27 9.04 6.68 -19.71
C LEU A 27 7.60 6.69 -19.21
N PHE A 28 7.00 7.88 -19.09
CA PHE A 28 5.64 8.08 -18.58
C PHE A 28 4.60 8.21 -19.70
N HIS A 29 4.97 8.74 -20.87
CA HIS A 29 4.04 8.99 -21.98
C HIS A 29 4.38 8.19 -23.24
N PRO A 30 3.39 7.73 -24.03
CA PRO A 30 1.95 7.94 -23.86
C PRO A 30 1.34 6.98 -22.82
N VAL A 31 0.38 7.50 -22.03
CA VAL A 31 -0.30 6.74 -20.97
C VAL A 31 -1.10 5.58 -21.55
N ARG A 32 -1.86 5.86 -22.63
CA ARG A 32 -2.64 4.86 -23.37
C ARG A 32 -1.80 4.28 -24.52
N PRO A 33 -1.89 2.97 -24.79
CA PRO A 33 -1.16 2.36 -25.88
C PRO A 33 -1.65 2.90 -27.23
N ILE A 34 -0.72 3.40 -28.04
CA ILE A 34 -0.98 3.87 -29.40
C ILE A 34 -0.50 2.78 -30.36
N LYS A 35 -1.38 2.31 -31.25
CA LYS A 35 -1.03 1.33 -32.28
C LYS A 35 -0.73 2.05 -33.58
N ILE A 36 0.48 1.92 -34.10
CA ILE A 36 0.89 2.48 -35.40
C ILE A 36 1.59 1.36 -36.17
N LEU A 37 1.11 1.05 -37.37
CA LEU A 37 1.76 0.09 -38.30
C LEU A 37 2.15 -1.25 -37.65
N GLY A 38 1.29 -1.82 -36.80
CA GLY A 38 1.53 -3.10 -36.12
C GLY A 38 2.37 -3.01 -34.83
N PHE A 39 2.98 -1.87 -34.54
CA PHE A 39 3.73 -1.64 -33.30
C PHE A 39 2.87 -0.93 -32.25
N THR A 40 2.98 -1.36 -30.98
CA THR A 40 2.32 -0.72 -29.84
C THR A 40 3.29 0.18 -29.09
N PHE A 41 3.11 1.50 -29.20
CA PHE A 41 3.86 2.49 -28.43
C PHE A 41 3.12 2.84 -27.14
N GLN A 42 3.76 2.61 -26.01
CA GLN A 42 3.26 2.97 -24.69
C GLN A 42 4.45 3.30 -23.79
N GLY A 43 4.29 4.28 -22.89
CA GLY A 43 5.28 4.52 -21.85
C GLY A 43 5.56 3.23 -21.05
N ILE A 44 6.80 3.04 -20.65
CA ILE A 44 7.24 1.82 -19.96
C ILE A 44 6.53 1.68 -18.60
N ILE A 45 6.42 2.78 -17.86
CA ILE A 45 5.83 2.84 -16.53
C ILE A 45 4.31 2.55 -16.56
N PRO A 46 3.47 3.22 -17.37
CA PRO A 46 2.04 2.91 -17.42
C PRO A 46 1.77 1.47 -17.88
N LYS A 47 2.59 0.93 -18.80
CA LYS A 47 2.48 -0.46 -19.25
C LYS A 47 2.72 -1.47 -18.12
N LYS A 48 3.62 -1.16 -17.18
CA LYS A 48 3.99 -2.05 -16.07
C LYS A 48 3.25 -1.78 -14.76
N GLN A 49 2.56 -0.64 -14.64
CA GLN A 49 1.85 -0.23 -13.42
C GLN A 49 0.95 -1.33 -12.85
N LYS A 50 0.07 -1.95 -13.66
CA LYS A 50 -0.84 -3.01 -13.16
C LYS A 50 -0.09 -4.22 -12.61
N SER A 51 0.99 -4.63 -13.28
CA SER A 51 1.82 -5.75 -12.82
C SER A 51 2.55 -5.40 -11.53
N PHE A 52 3.04 -4.16 -11.42
CA PHE A 52 3.68 -3.66 -10.21
C PHE A 52 2.70 -3.54 -9.04
N ALA A 53 1.49 -3.02 -9.27
CA ALA A 53 0.43 -2.95 -8.27
C ALA A 53 0.05 -4.34 -7.74
N LYS A 54 -0.05 -5.35 -8.62
CA LYS A 54 -0.30 -6.74 -8.20
C LYS A 54 0.85 -7.32 -7.36
N GLN A 55 2.09 -7.13 -7.80
CA GLN A 55 3.26 -7.64 -7.06
C GLN A 55 3.43 -6.97 -5.70
N LEU A 56 3.26 -5.64 -5.64
CA LEU A 56 3.23 -4.91 -4.39
C LEU A 56 2.06 -5.33 -3.50
N GLY A 57 0.87 -5.53 -4.08
CA GLY A 57 -0.30 -6.01 -3.35
C GLY A 57 -0.02 -7.33 -2.64
N LYS A 58 0.56 -8.30 -3.37
CA LYS A 58 1.00 -9.58 -2.82
C LYS A 58 2.04 -9.43 -1.71
N TYR A 59 3.09 -8.64 -1.96
CA TYR A 59 4.16 -8.42 -0.98
C TYR A 59 3.64 -7.76 0.31
N VAL A 60 2.78 -6.74 0.18
CA VAL A 60 2.17 -6.04 1.32
C VAL A 60 1.22 -6.95 2.09
N SER A 61 0.44 -7.79 1.40
CA SER A 61 -0.45 -8.75 2.08
C SER A 61 0.32 -9.85 2.81
N GLU A 62 1.46 -10.28 2.28
CA GLU A 62 2.28 -11.34 2.89
C GLU A 62 3.13 -10.80 4.06
N GLU A 63 3.74 -9.61 3.94
CA GLU A 63 4.69 -9.10 4.94
C GLU A 63 4.15 -8.05 5.92
N LEU A 64 3.26 -7.13 5.49
CA LEU A 64 2.85 -6.01 6.36
C LEU A 64 1.58 -6.27 7.17
N PHE A 65 0.70 -7.14 6.67
CA PHE A 65 -0.54 -7.52 7.34
C PHE A 65 -0.60 -9.03 7.48
N SER A 66 0.34 -9.61 8.25
CA SER A 66 0.20 -11.03 8.60
C SER A 66 -1.10 -11.20 9.38
N PHE A 67 -2.06 -11.90 8.79
CA PHE A 67 -3.32 -12.19 9.43
C PHE A 67 -3.12 -12.88 10.79
N SER A 68 -2.05 -13.68 10.90
CA SER A 68 -1.68 -14.32 12.17
C SER A 68 -1.38 -13.32 13.28
N ALA A 69 -0.77 -12.16 12.96
CA ALA A 69 -0.47 -11.13 13.94
C ALA A 69 -1.73 -10.38 14.40
N ILE A 70 -2.73 -10.25 13.52
CA ILE A 70 -4.04 -9.67 13.85
C ILE A 70 -4.82 -10.68 14.72
N GLU A 71 -4.86 -11.95 14.30
CA GLU A 71 -5.48 -13.04 15.06
C GLU A 71 -4.88 -13.11 16.47
N GLU A 72 -3.56 -13.22 16.59
CA GLU A 72 -2.85 -13.28 17.86
C GLU A 72 -3.19 -12.08 18.75
N LYS A 73 -3.24 -10.88 18.17
CA LYS A 73 -3.58 -9.66 18.92
C LYS A 73 -5.04 -9.64 19.35
N LEU A 74 -5.97 -10.14 18.54
CA LEU A 74 -7.40 -10.19 18.89
C LEU A 74 -7.70 -11.29 19.91
N SER A 75 -7.06 -12.45 19.80
CA SER A 75 -7.24 -13.58 20.71
C SER A 75 -6.39 -13.47 21.99
N HIS A 76 -5.51 -12.47 22.09
CA HIS A 76 -4.63 -12.31 23.25
C HIS A 76 -5.46 -12.11 24.54
N PRO A 77 -5.16 -12.82 25.64
CA PRO A 77 -5.90 -12.73 26.90
C PRO A 77 -6.11 -11.29 27.40
N GLU A 78 -5.08 -10.45 27.34
CA GLU A 78 -5.14 -9.04 27.75
C GLU A 78 -6.21 -8.21 27.01
N ASN A 79 -6.48 -8.52 25.74
CA ASN A 79 -7.50 -7.78 24.98
C ASN A 79 -8.89 -8.32 25.25
N ILE A 80 -9.01 -9.59 25.61
CA ILE A 80 -10.25 -10.21 26.05
C ILE A 80 -10.64 -9.69 27.43
N GLU A 81 -9.68 -9.54 28.35
CA GLU A 81 -9.90 -8.94 29.67
C GLU A 81 -10.46 -7.51 29.61
N LYS A 82 -10.18 -6.76 28.56
CA LYS A 82 -10.75 -5.41 28.36
C LYS A 82 -12.23 -5.44 27.97
N ILE A 83 -12.71 -6.54 27.40
CA ILE A 83 -14.09 -6.71 26.92
C ILE A 83 -14.95 -7.40 27.99
N LEU A 84 -14.36 -8.25 28.83
CA LEU A 84 -15.07 -8.98 29.89
C LEU A 84 -15.92 -8.08 30.81
N PRO A 85 -15.50 -6.87 31.25
CA PRO A 85 -16.34 -6.01 32.08
C PRO A 85 -17.61 -5.54 31.37
N PHE A 86 -17.54 -5.29 30.05
CA PHE A 86 -18.70 -4.91 29.25
C PHE A 86 -19.68 -6.09 29.14
N VAL A 87 -19.15 -7.29 28.90
CA VAL A 87 -19.95 -8.52 28.85
C VAL A 87 -20.58 -8.83 30.20
N GLU A 88 -19.84 -8.64 31.29
CA GLU A 88 -20.34 -8.84 32.66
C GLU A 88 -21.54 -7.93 32.96
N ALA A 89 -21.46 -6.66 32.56
CA ALA A 89 -22.54 -5.71 32.74
C ALA A 89 -23.81 -6.09 31.95
N GLU A 90 -23.64 -6.60 30.73
CA GLU A 90 -24.77 -7.06 29.92
C GLU A 90 -25.38 -8.37 30.44
N VAL A 91 -24.54 -9.29 30.96
CA VAL A 91 -25.00 -10.51 31.62
C VAL A 91 -25.79 -10.19 32.89
N ASP A 92 -25.30 -9.27 33.73
CA ASP A 92 -26.02 -8.84 34.95
C ASP A 92 -27.36 -8.19 34.59
N THR A 93 -27.37 -7.31 33.57
CA THR A 93 -28.60 -6.69 33.05
C THR A 93 -29.58 -7.73 32.53
N PHE A 94 -29.09 -8.74 31.79
CA PHE A 94 -29.92 -9.82 31.28
C PHE A 94 -30.56 -10.62 32.43
N LEU A 95 -29.77 -11.05 33.41
CA LEU A 95 -30.27 -11.88 34.52
C LEU A 95 -31.25 -11.10 35.42
N ARG A 96 -31.04 -9.80 35.64
CA ARG A 96 -31.84 -8.99 36.57
C ARG A 96 -33.07 -8.35 35.94
N LYS A 97 -33.05 -8.04 34.64
CA LYS A 97 -34.17 -7.41 33.94
C LYS A 97 -34.79 -8.34 32.91
N LYS A 98 -34.06 -8.61 31.82
CA LYS A 98 -34.61 -9.30 30.64
C LYS A 98 -35.13 -10.70 30.97
N LEU A 99 -34.41 -11.47 31.79
CA LEU A 99 -34.80 -12.82 32.18
C LEU A 99 -36.11 -12.81 33.00
N ILE A 100 -36.23 -11.91 33.97
CA ILE A 100 -37.42 -11.80 34.83
C ILE A 100 -38.62 -11.27 34.04
N GLU A 101 -38.40 -10.31 33.14
CA GLU A 101 -39.43 -9.79 32.24
C GLU A 101 -39.98 -10.87 31.30
N GLN A 102 -39.10 -11.70 30.72
CA GLN A 102 -39.51 -12.75 29.78
C GLN A 102 -40.02 -14.01 30.50
N MET A 103 -39.55 -14.28 31.72
CA MET A 103 -39.93 -15.45 32.51
C MET A 103 -40.33 -15.05 33.95
N PRO A 104 -41.52 -14.46 34.15
CA PRO A 104 -41.94 -13.91 35.44
C PRO A 104 -41.97 -14.95 36.56
N MET A 105 -42.34 -16.19 36.22
CA MET A 105 -42.38 -17.32 37.18
C MET A 105 -41.00 -17.61 37.78
N ILE A 106 -39.92 -17.41 37.02
CA ILE A 106 -38.54 -17.64 37.48
C ILE A 106 -38.12 -16.54 38.47
N GLY A 107 -38.54 -15.30 38.23
CA GLY A 107 -38.24 -14.16 39.12
C GLY A 107 -38.75 -14.33 40.55
N MET A 108 -39.79 -15.14 40.77
CA MET A 108 -40.32 -15.43 42.11
C MET A 108 -39.42 -16.38 42.93
N PHE A 109 -38.57 -17.17 42.27
CA PHE A 109 -37.70 -18.16 42.91
C PHE A 109 -36.20 -17.82 42.79
N ILE A 110 -35.84 -16.87 41.93
CA ILE A 110 -34.47 -16.38 41.75
C ILE A 110 -34.25 -15.11 42.56
N GLY A 111 -33.52 -15.23 43.67
CA GLY A 111 -33.02 -14.09 44.44
C GLY A 111 -31.61 -13.67 44.03
N ASP A 112 -31.10 -12.58 44.63
CA ASP A 112 -29.77 -12.02 44.34
C ASP A 112 -28.62 -13.03 44.42
N LYS A 113 -28.66 -13.96 45.39
CA LYS A 113 -27.64 -15.01 45.54
C LYS A 113 -27.61 -15.93 44.32
N THR A 114 -28.77 -16.33 43.81
CA THR A 114 -28.90 -17.21 42.64
C THR A 114 -28.44 -16.48 41.38
N ILE A 115 -28.78 -15.19 41.24
CA ILE A 115 -28.30 -14.34 40.13
C ILE A 115 -26.79 -14.25 40.14
N LEU A 116 -26.18 -13.99 41.30
CA LEU A 116 -24.72 -13.90 41.41
C LEU A 116 -24.02 -15.23 41.09
N GLN A 117 -24.60 -16.37 41.51
CA GLN A 117 -24.09 -17.69 41.15
C GLN A 117 -24.14 -17.93 39.64
N PHE A 118 -25.29 -17.65 39.01
CA PHE A 118 -25.41 -17.77 37.56
C PHE A 118 -24.44 -16.85 36.83
N LYS A 119 -24.34 -15.57 37.24
CA LYS A 119 -23.39 -14.62 36.67
C LYS A 119 -21.97 -15.19 36.72
N ASN A 120 -21.52 -15.69 37.86
CA ASN A 120 -20.16 -16.24 38.01
C ASN A 120 -19.93 -17.45 37.09
N ILE A 121 -20.89 -18.37 37.00
CA ILE A 121 -20.80 -19.54 36.10
C ILE A 121 -20.73 -19.08 34.64
N PHE A 122 -21.60 -18.16 34.22
CA PHE A 122 -21.58 -17.61 32.87
C PHE A 122 -20.26 -16.90 32.56
N MET A 123 -19.74 -16.08 33.46
CA MET A 123 -18.48 -15.36 33.24
C MET A 123 -17.28 -16.32 33.15
N GLN A 124 -17.25 -17.39 33.94
CA GLN A 124 -16.22 -18.42 33.83
C GLN A 124 -16.26 -19.14 32.48
N GLU A 125 -17.46 -19.51 32.02
CA GLU A 125 -17.62 -20.17 30.72
C GLU A 125 -17.28 -19.22 29.57
N LEU A 126 -17.71 -17.96 29.64
CA LEU A 126 -17.42 -16.94 28.64
C LEU A 126 -15.93 -16.65 28.55
N ALA A 127 -15.19 -16.63 29.67
CA ALA A 127 -13.73 -16.46 29.66
C ALA A 127 -13.00 -17.57 28.88
N ILE A 128 -13.59 -18.78 28.79
CA ILE A 128 -13.03 -19.91 28.05
C ILE A 128 -13.49 -19.90 26.57
N LEU A 129 -14.75 -19.53 26.33
CA LEU A 129 -15.37 -19.56 25.00
C LEU A 129 -14.99 -18.35 24.13
N PHE A 130 -14.91 -17.15 24.71
CA PHE A 130 -14.60 -15.92 23.96
C PHE A 130 -13.28 -16.00 23.17
N PRO A 131 -12.15 -16.46 23.76
CA PRO A 131 -10.90 -16.59 23.02
C PRO A 131 -11.02 -17.51 21.81
N LYS A 132 -11.75 -18.63 21.96
CA LYS A 132 -11.99 -19.59 20.87
C LYS A 132 -12.86 -18.99 19.76
N LEU A 133 -13.95 -18.32 20.13
CA LEU A 133 -14.83 -17.64 19.18
C LEU A 133 -14.11 -16.57 18.38
N ILE A 134 -13.28 -15.76 19.04
CA ILE A 134 -12.50 -14.70 18.39
C ILE A 134 -11.46 -15.30 17.43
N SER A 135 -10.74 -16.34 17.86
CA SER A 135 -9.75 -17.03 17.02
C SER A 135 -10.42 -17.67 15.80
N GLU A 136 -11.54 -18.38 15.98
CA GLU A 136 -12.24 -19.03 14.87
C GLU A 136 -12.87 -18.02 13.91
N TYR A 137 -13.45 -16.93 14.42
CA TYR A 137 -13.94 -15.84 13.58
C TYR A 137 -12.81 -15.14 12.81
N ALA A 138 -11.67 -14.90 13.46
CA ALA A 138 -10.49 -14.37 12.79
C ALA A 138 -10.04 -15.32 11.66
N GLN A 139 -9.89 -16.62 11.92
CA GLN A 139 -9.50 -17.59 10.89
C GLN A 139 -10.46 -17.62 9.70
N ASN A 140 -11.77 -17.55 9.95
CA ASN A 140 -12.77 -17.48 8.88
C ASN A 140 -12.69 -16.17 8.09
N LEU A 141 -12.45 -15.03 8.75
CA LEU A 141 -12.21 -13.75 8.06
C LEU A 141 -10.99 -13.78 7.14
N LYS A 142 -9.95 -14.55 7.48
CA LYS A 142 -8.80 -14.76 6.58
C LYS A 142 -9.20 -15.44 5.28
N ALA A 143 -10.13 -16.40 5.35
CA ALA A 143 -10.60 -17.16 4.20
C ALA A 143 -11.51 -16.31 3.28
N ASP A 144 -12.35 -15.47 3.88
CA ASP A 144 -13.32 -14.65 3.15
C ASP A 144 -12.73 -13.32 2.62
N LEU A 145 -11.74 -12.75 3.30
CA LEU A 145 -11.09 -11.50 2.90
C LEU A 145 -9.84 -11.77 2.07
N ASN A 146 -9.99 -11.71 0.75
CA ASN A 146 -8.85 -11.71 -0.17
C ASN A 146 -8.13 -10.34 -0.14
N PHE A 147 -7.40 -10.06 0.94
CA PHE A 147 -6.70 -8.79 1.16
C PHE A 147 -5.72 -8.45 0.03
N GLU A 148 -5.08 -9.46 -0.58
CA GLU A 148 -4.24 -9.28 -1.77
C GLU A 148 -5.04 -8.57 -2.86
N GLU A 149 -6.27 -9.00 -3.11
CA GLU A 149 -7.14 -8.46 -4.14
C GLU A 149 -7.63 -7.06 -3.79
N ILE A 150 -8.03 -6.81 -2.54
CA ILE A 150 -8.46 -5.49 -2.07
C ILE A 150 -7.33 -4.46 -2.22
N ILE A 151 -6.11 -4.81 -1.79
CA ILE A 151 -4.95 -3.92 -1.87
C ILE A 151 -4.53 -3.74 -3.33
N SER A 152 -4.49 -4.81 -4.11
CA SER A 152 -4.16 -4.76 -5.54
C SER A 152 -5.14 -3.90 -6.34
N GLN A 153 -6.44 -4.01 -6.06
CA GLN A 153 -7.46 -3.18 -6.69
C GLN A 153 -7.29 -1.72 -6.29
N LYS A 154 -7.05 -1.43 -5.01
CA LYS A 154 -6.87 -0.05 -4.53
C LYS A 154 -5.60 0.62 -5.07
N LEU A 155 -4.52 -0.14 -5.25
CA LEU A 155 -3.30 0.32 -5.92
C LEU A 155 -3.51 0.51 -7.43
N SER A 156 -4.33 -0.35 -8.05
CA SER A 156 -4.66 -0.26 -9.48
C SER A 156 -5.66 0.85 -9.80
N SER A 157 -6.47 1.28 -8.85
CA SER A 157 -7.42 2.38 -8.99
C SER A 157 -6.80 3.77 -8.85
N ILE A 158 -5.51 3.86 -8.48
CA ILE A 158 -4.79 5.13 -8.45
C ILE A 158 -4.67 5.64 -9.88
N ASP A 159 -5.22 6.83 -10.15
CA ASP A 159 -5.08 7.49 -11.43
C ASP A 159 -3.59 7.65 -11.77
N PHE A 160 -3.20 7.17 -12.94
CA PHE A 160 -1.83 7.20 -13.41
C PHE A 160 -1.26 8.63 -13.42
N ILE A 161 -2.11 9.63 -13.67
CA ILE A 161 -1.70 11.04 -13.70
C ILE A 161 -1.25 11.51 -12.31
N GLU A 162 -1.98 11.10 -11.26
CA GLU A 162 -1.62 11.44 -9.88
C GLU A 162 -0.35 10.70 -9.45
N PHE A 163 -0.22 9.43 -9.87
CA PHE A 163 0.98 8.63 -9.65
C PHE A 163 2.23 9.26 -10.30
N GLU A 164 2.14 9.68 -11.57
CA GLU A 164 3.21 10.38 -12.27
C GLU A 164 3.60 11.66 -11.51
N LYS A 165 2.62 12.49 -11.13
CA LYS A 165 2.87 13.73 -10.40
C LYS A 165 3.60 13.49 -9.08
N LYS A 166 3.18 12.47 -8.32
CA LYS A 166 3.83 12.09 -7.06
C LYS A 166 5.25 11.56 -7.29
N MET A 167 5.45 10.69 -8.28
CA MET A 167 6.76 10.15 -8.63
C MET A 167 7.75 11.23 -9.09
N LEU A 168 7.34 12.09 -10.02
CA LEU A 168 8.19 13.20 -10.51
C LEU A 168 8.53 14.19 -9.40
N LYS A 169 7.62 14.40 -8.44
CA LYS A 169 7.88 15.24 -7.26
C LYS A 169 8.86 14.58 -6.31
N GLN A 170 8.65 13.29 -6.00
CA GLN A 170 9.50 12.53 -5.08
C GLN A 170 10.94 12.41 -5.61
N PHE A 171 11.09 12.10 -6.90
CA PHE A 171 12.39 11.90 -7.56
C PHE A 171 12.92 13.14 -8.28
N ARG A 172 12.46 14.34 -7.88
CA ARG A 172 12.80 15.59 -8.59
C ARG A 172 14.31 15.81 -8.65
N ARG A 173 15.03 15.52 -7.56
CA ARG A 173 16.48 15.75 -7.47
C ARG A 173 17.24 14.81 -8.40
N GLU A 174 16.89 13.53 -8.39
CA GLU A 174 17.46 12.46 -9.19
C GLU A 174 17.23 12.72 -10.69
N ILE A 175 16.03 13.19 -11.04
CA ILE A 175 15.68 13.61 -12.39
C ILE A 175 16.56 14.78 -12.85
N ILE A 176 16.78 15.78 -12.00
CA ILE A 176 17.65 16.93 -12.33
C ILE A 176 19.10 16.46 -12.51
N LEU A 177 19.60 15.59 -11.62
CA LEU A 177 20.94 15.02 -11.73
C LEU A 177 21.11 14.22 -13.03
N PHE A 178 20.11 13.43 -13.42
CA PHE A 178 20.14 12.68 -14.67
C PHE A 178 20.18 13.59 -15.91
N LYS A 179 19.41 14.68 -15.90
CA LYS A 179 19.46 15.70 -16.97
C LYS A 179 20.80 16.43 -17.01
N ALA A 180 21.36 16.76 -15.84
CA ALA A 180 22.66 17.41 -15.72
C ALA A 180 23.81 16.49 -16.19
N ALA A 181 23.73 15.19 -15.89
CA ALA A 181 24.67 14.19 -16.40
C ALA A 181 24.62 14.11 -17.94
N GLY A 182 23.44 14.25 -18.54
CA GLY A 182 23.27 14.37 -20.00
C GLY A 182 23.97 15.60 -20.57
N ALA A 183 23.84 16.75 -19.90
CA ALA A 183 24.57 17.96 -20.30
C ALA A 183 26.08 17.77 -20.18
N PHE A 184 26.55 17.20 -19.06
CA PHE A 184 27.95 16.98 -18.79
C PHE A 184 28.61 16.00 -19.78
N THR A 185 27.94 14.89 -20.09
CA THR A 185 28.39 13.95 -21.13
C THR A 185 28.40 14.60 -22.51
N GLY A 186 27.41 15.44 -22.83
CA GLY A 186 27.39 16.25 -24.04
C GLY A 186 28.60 17.20 -24.14
N ILE A 187 28.99 17.85 -23.05
CA ILE A 187 30.20 18.69 -23.00
C ILE A 187 31.45 17.86 -23.33
N ILE A 188 31.60 16.69 -22.69
CA ILE A 188 32.75 15.80 -22.92
C ILE A 188 32.83 15.39 -24.40
N ILE A 189 31.70 14.96 -24.98
CA ILE A 189 31.62 14.56 -26.38
C ILE A 189 31.96 15.74 -27.30
N GLY A 190 31.45 16.93 -27.01
CA GLY A 190 31.74 18.10 -27.84
C GLY A 190 33.19 18.57 -27.74
N PHE A 191 33.85 18.43 -26.59
CA PHE A 191 35.30 18.64 -26.48
C PHE A 191 36.10 17.59 -27.26
N LEU A 192 35.67 16.33 -27.21
CA LEU A 192 36.29 15.25 -27.98
C LEU A 192 36.14 15.51 -29.49
N GLN A 193 34.97 15.96 -29.93
CA GLN A 193 34.72 16.35 -31.31
C GLN A 193 35.60 17.53 -31.73
N LEU A 194 35.75 18.54 -30.88
CA LEU A 194 36.64 19.68 -31.12
C LEU A 194 38.11 19.24 -31.25
N PHE A 195 38.57 18.35 -30.36
CA PHE A 195 39.92 17.81 -30.40
C PHE A 195 40.21 17.03 -31.69
N ILE A 196 39.29 16.16 -32.11
CA ILE A 196 39.40 15.41 -33.38
C ILE A 196 39.46 16.38 -34.56
N LEU A 197 38.62 17.42 -34.56
CA LEU A 197 38.55 18.39 -35.65
C LEU A 197 39.80 19.27 -35.75
N LEU A 198 40.47 19.55 -34.63
CA LEU A 198 41.80 20.19 -34.62
C LEU A 198 42.90 19.27 -35.15
N LEU A 199 42.81 17.96 -34.91
CA LEU A 199 43.81 16.98 -35.35
C LEU A 199 43.69 16.61 -36.83
N LEU A 200 42.48 16.71 -37.39
CA LEU A 200 42.19 16.47 -38.81
C LEU A 200 42.48 17.67 -39.73
N ARG A 201 42.84 18.82 -39.17
CA ARG A 201 43.08 20.08 -39.87
C ARG A 201 44.56 20.43 -39.87
#